data_AF-A0A1A2Q6I4-F1
#
_entry.id   AF-A0A1A2Q6I4-F1
#
_cell.length_a   1.000
_cell.length_b   1.000
_cell.length_c   1.000
_cell.angle_alpha   90.00
_cell.angle_beta   90.00
_cell.angle_gamma   90.00
#
_symmetry.space_group_name_H-M   'P 1'
#
loop_
_entity.id
_entity.type
_entity.pdbx_description
1 polymer ?
#
loop_
_entity_poly.entity_id
_entity_poly.type
_entity_poly.pdbx_seq_one_letter_code
_entity_poly.pdbx_strand_id
1 'polypeptide(L)'
;MSSERRIPMGSDDGPAPEHDPLAEEMDLITFQEADARLHREQVHTRNLIARLMEAADLDREEIEAQQTRLAALDRVQNRLQGQRTQPPLQKR
;
A
#
# COMPACT_ATOMS: atom_id res chain seq x y z
N MET A 1 52.46 -38.12 -9.92
CA MET A 1 51.27 -38.58 -9.19
C MET A 1 51.07 -37.67 -8.00
N SER A 2 50.04 -36.81 -8.05
CA SER A 2 49.42 -36.20 -6.85
C SER A 2 47.98 -35.91 -7.23
N SER A 3 47.09 -36.74 -6.71
CA SER A 3 45.64 -36.67 -6.87
C SER A 3 45.04 -35.76 -5.79
N GLU A 4 43.87 -35.21 -6.13
CA GLU A 4 42.83 -34.64 -5.25
C GLU A 4 43.12 -33.23 -4.66
N ARG A 5 42.21 -32.26 -4.71
CA ARG A 5 40.76 -32.33 -4.49
C ARG A 5 39.98 -31.45 -5.48
N ARG A 6 39.05 -32.06 -6.22
CA ARG A 6 37.88 -31.34 -6.74
C ARG A 6 36.88 -31.24 -5.59
N ILE A 7 36.52 -30.01 -5.20
CA ILE A 7 35.33 -29.77 -4.40
C ILE A 7 34.14 -29.85 -5.36
N PRO A 8 33.17 -30.77 -5.17
CA PRO A 8 31.95 -30.77 -5.95
C PRO A 8 30.98 -29.70 -5.39
N MET A 9 30.35 -28.98 -6.32
CA MET A 9 28.96 -28.52 -6.32
C MET A 9 28.30 -28.27 -4.94
N GLY A 10 28.09 -26.99 -4.64
CA GLY A 10 26.91 -26.54 -3.92
C GLY A 10 26.20 -25.54 -4.81
N SER A 11 25.31 -26.02 -5.67
CA SER A 11 24.31 -25.15 -6.30
C SER A 11 23.49 -24.55 -5.17
N ASP A 12 23.60 -23.24 -4.97
CA ASP A 12 22.82 -22.48 -4.01
C ASP A 12 21.39 -22.28 -4.56
N ASP A 13 20.75 -23.40 -4.95
CA ASP A 13 19.30 -23.47 -5.17
C ASP A 13 18.66 -23.46 -3.78
N GLY A 14 18.69 -22.30 -3.12
CA GLY A 14 17.81 -22.03 -2.01
C GLY A 14 16.37 -22.34 -2.45
N PRO A 15 15.54 -22.99 -1.60
CA PRO A 15 14.18 -23.31 -1.99
C PRO A 15 13.50 -22.02 -2.47
N ALA A 16 12.90 -22.08 -3.67
CA ALA A 16 12.05 -21.01 -4.16
C ALA A 16 11.11 -20.59 -3.04
N PRO A 17 10.89 -19.27 -2.81
CA PRO A 17 10.04 -18.81 -1.72
C PRO A 17 8.73 -19.60 -1.75
N GLU A 18 8.45 -20.28 -0.65
CA GLU A 18 7.29 -21.16 -0.55
C GLU A 18 6.05 -20.28 -0.72
N HIS A 19 5.37 -20.42 -1.86
CA HIS A 19 4.16 -19.70 -2.15
C HIS A 19 3.07 -20.20 -1.19
N ASP A 20 2.81 -19.44 -0.13
CA ASP A 20 1.70 -19.69 0.78
C ASP A 20 0.45 -18.95 0.27
N PRO A 21 -0.48 -19.64 -0.41
CA PRO A 21 -1.67 -19.00 -0.96
C PRO A 21 -2.56 -18.39 0.13
N LEU A 22 -2.52 -18.89 1.37
CA LEU A 22 -3.30 -18.33 2.47
C LEU A 22 -2.71 -16.99 2.93
N ALA A 23 -1.38 -16.86 2.96
CA ALA A 23 -0.71 -15.60 3.26
C ALA A 23 -1.00 -14.55 2.18
N GLU A 24 -0.96 -14.94 0.90
CA GLU A 24 -1.29 -14.05 -0.22
C GLU A 24 -2.76 -13.61 -0.18
N GLU A 25 -3.70 -14.51 0.14
CA GLU A 25 -5.13 -14.17 0.33
C GLU A 25 -5.33 -13.21 1.52
N MET A 26 -4.64 -13.42 2.64
CA MET A 26 -4.69 -12.52 3.80
C MET A 26 -4.15 -11.12 3.47
N ASP A 27 -3.07 -11.03 2.70
CA ASP A 27 -2.51 -9.76 2.24
C ASP A 27 -3.47 -9.03 1.29
N LEU A 28 -4.17 -9.76 0.40
CA LEU A 28 -5.19 -9.20 -0.48
C LEU A 28 -6.42 -8.69 0.28
N ILE A 29 -6.89 -9.41 1.29
CA ILE A 29 -8.01 -8.97 2.15
C ILE A 29 -7.60 -7.71 2.91
N THR A 30 -6.41 -7.70 3.52
CA THR A 30 -5.88 -6.54 4.26
C THR A 30 -5.77 -5.31 3.35
N PHE A 31 -5.33 -5.51 2.10
CA PHE A 31 -5.26 -4.44 1.11
C PHE A 31 -6.65 -3.90 0.76
N GLN A 32 -7.63 -4.77 0.51
CA GLN A 32 -9.01 -4.36 0.19
C GLN A 32 -9.67 -3.62 1.36
N GLU A 33 -9.42 -4.05 2.59
CA GLU A 33 -9.91 -3.36 3.79
C GLU A 33 -9.29 -1.96 3.94
N ALA A 34 -7.98 -1.84 3.69
CA ALA A 34 -7.28 -0.56 3.71
C ALA A 34 -7.83 0.40 2.65
N ASP A 35 -8.05 -0.10 1.43
CA ASP A 35 -8.65 0.65 0.31
C ASP A 35 -10.07 1.12 0.64
N ALA A 36 -10.92 0.22 1.13
CA ALA A 36 -12.29 0.53 1.52
C ALA A 36 -12.36 1.52 2.70
N ARG A 37 -11.44 1.44 3.65
CA ARG A 37 -11.34 2.42 4.75
C ARG A 37 -10.91 3.78 4.23
N LEU A 38 -9.92 3.82 3.35
CA LEU A 38 -9.41 5.06 2.77
C LEU A 38 -10.49 5.78 1.95
N HIS A 39 -11.24 5.05 1.12
CA HIS A 39 -12.36 5.58 0.37
C HIS A 39 -13.46 6.16 1.28
N ARG A 40 -13.81 5.48 2.37
CA ARG A 40 -14.79 5.98 3.35
C ARG A 40 -14.34 7.31 3.98
N GLU A 41 -13.07 7.42 4.35
CA GLU A 41 -12.50 8.65 4.91
C GLU A 41 -12.48 9.80 3.90
N GLN A 42 -12.20 9.54 2.61
CA GLN A 42 -12.28 10.56 1.55
C GLN A 42 -13.71 11.08 1.39
N VAL A 43 -14.71 10.18 1.32
CA VAL A 43 -16.12 10.57 1.21
C VAL A 43 -16.56 11.39 2.42
N HIS A 44 -16.19 10.95 3.63
CA HIS A 44 -16.49 11.68 4.85
C HIS A 44 -15.89 13.10 4.83
N THR A 45 -14.62 13.23 4.47
CA THR A 45 -13.90 14.51 4.40
C THR A 45 -14.53 15.46 3.37
N ARG A 46 -14.91 14.96 2.18
CA ARG A 46 -15.60 15.75 1.16
C ARG A 46 -16.95 16.27 1.64
N ASN A 47 -17.73 15.41 2.30
CA ASN A 47 -19.02 15.81 2.87
C ASN A 47 -18.86 16.86 3.98
N LEU A 48 -17.81 16.75 4.79
CA LEU A 48 -17.50 17.75 5.82
C LEU A 48 -17.15 19.10 5.19
N ILE A 49 -16.28 19.13 4.17
CA ILE A 49 -15.95 20.35 3.44
C ILE A 49 -17.21 21.00 2.87
N ALA A 50 -18.09 20.22 2.22
CA ALA A 50 -19.35 20.74 1.67
C ALA A 50 -20.23 21.39 2.75
N ARG A 51 -20.38 20.74 3.91
CA ARG A 51 -21.14 21.30 5.04
C ARG A 51 -20.52 22.58 5.60
N LEU A 52 -19.20 22.65 5.70
CA LEU A 52 -18.50 23.86 6.16
C LEU A 52 -18.65 25.02 5.18
N MET A 53 -18.68 24.73 3.87
CA MET A 53 -18.91 25.74 2.84
C MET A 53 -20.36 26.26 2.81
N GLU A 54 -21.32 25.45 3.23
CA GLU A 54 -22.74 25.82 3.34
C GLU A 54 -23.10 26.47 4.69
N ALA A 55 -22.18 26.45 5.66
CA ALA A 55 -22.41 27.03 6.98
C ALA A 55 -22.57 28.55 6.91
N ALA A 56 -23.44 29.10 7.76
CA ALA A 56 -23.67 30.55 7.85
C ALA A 56 -22.40 31.32 8.24
N ASP A 57 -21.59 30.73 9.13
CA ASP A 57 -20.26 31.20 9.49
C ASP A 57 -19.21 30.33 8.82
N LEU A 58 -18.59 30.87 7.78
CA LEU A 58 -17.63 30.16 6.96
C LEU A 58 -16.26 30.10 7.65
N ASP A 59 -15.95 28.97 8.27
CA ASP A 59 -14.63 28.70 8.86
C ASP A 59 -13.62 28.31 7.77
N ARG A 60 -12.88 29.30 7.28
CA ARG A 60 -11.89 29.11 6.21
C ARG A 60 -10.71 28.24 6.63
N GLU A 61 -10.28 28.35 7.88
CA GLU A 61 -9.14 27.62 8.39
C GLU A 61 -9.46 26.12 8.46
N GLU A 62 -10.65 25.79 8.99
CA GLU A 62 -11.11 24.40 9.03
C GLU A 62 -11.32 23.83 7.62
N ILE A 63 -11.88 24.62 6.68
CA ILE A 63 -12.00 24.19 5.27
C ILE A 63 -10.62 23.87 4.66
N GLU A 64 -9.63 24.74 4.85
CA GLU A 64 -8.27 24.53 4.34
C GLU A 64 -7.60 23.30 4.97
N ALA A 65 -7.81 23.09 6.27
CA ALA A 65 -7.33 21.91 6.98
C ALA A 65 -7.94 20.62 6.40
N GLN A 66 -9.25 20.60 6.14
CA GLN A 66 -9.91 19.44 5.55
C GLN A 66 -9.52 19.22 4.08
N GLN A 67 -9.28 20.27 3.31
CA GLN A 67 -8.74 20.16 1.95
C GLN A 67 -7.33 19.55 1.95
N THR A 68 -6.47 19.96 2.88
CA THR A 68 -5.14 19.39 3.06
C THR A 68 -5.21 17.92 3.45
N ARG A 69 -6.13 17.55 4.35
CA ARG A 69 -6.39 16.15 4.71
C ARG A 69 -6.83 15.35 3.50
N LEU A 70 -7.76 15.85 2.69
CA LEU A 70 -8.24 15.16 1.49
C LEU A 70 -7.09 14.88 0.51
N ALA A 71 -6.24 15.88 0.26
CA ALA A 71 -5.05 15.72 -0.60
C ALA A 71 -4.06 14.69 -0.03
N ALA A 72 -3.93 14.58 1.29
CA ALA A 72 -3.12 13.54 1.92
C ALA A 72 -3.71 12.14 1.68
N LEU A 73 -5.03 11.97 1.84
CA LEU A 73 -5.72 10.70 1.58
C LEU A 73 -5.56 10.27 0.11
N ASP A 74 -5.70 11.19 -0.84
CA ASP A 74 -5.50 10.91 -2.27
C ASP A 74 -4.07 10.43 -2.58
N ARG A 75 -3.04 11.00 -1.92
CA ARG A 75 -1.66 10.53 -2.08
C ARG A 75 -1.45 9.12 -1.53
N VAL A 76 -2.07 8.80 -0.40
CA VAL A 76 -2.02 7.44 0.17
C VAL A 76 -2.72 6.45 -0.76
N GLN A 77 -3.86 6.84 -1.34
CA GLN A 77 -4.63 6.02 -2.28
C GLN A 77 -3.81 5.67 -3.52
N ASN A 78 -3.18 6.70 -4.12
CA ASN A 78 -2.32 6.52 -5.28
C ASN A 78 -1.11 5.61 -4.95
N ARG A 79 -0.54 5.72 -3.75
CA ARG A 79 0.56 4.85 -3.31
C ARG A 79 0.10 3.41 -3.12
N LEU A 80 -1.05 3.21 -2.48
CA LEU A 80 -1.64 1.90 -2.24
C LEU A 80 -1.90 1.18 -3.58
N GLN A 81 -2.52 1.88 -4.54
CA GLN A 81 -2.73 1.35 -5.90
C GLN A 81 -1.41 1.09 -6.64
N GLY A 82 -0.40 1.95 -6.50
CA GLY A 82 0.92 1.75 -7.09
C GLY A 82 1.63 0.49 -6.57
N GLN A 83 1.52 0.20 -5.26
CA GLN A 83 2.07 -1.02 -4.66
C GLN A 83 1.41 -2.29 -5.22
N ARG A 84 0.12 -2.24 -5.59
CA ARG A 84 -0.58 -3.35 -6.24
C ARG A 84 -0.02 -3.69 -7.63
N THR A 85 0.64 -2.74 -8.29
CA THR A 85 1.19 -2.89 -9.65
C THR A 85 2.69 -3.15 -9.71
N GLN A 86 3.42 -3.05 -8.59
CA GLN A 86 4.85 -3.33 -8.59
C GLN A 86 5.09 -4.84 -8.46
N PRO A 87 5.73 -5.48 -9.45
CA PRO A 87 6.19 -6.85 -9.27
C PRO A 87 7.21 -6.86 -8.12
N PRO A 88 7.25 -7.93 -7.30
CA PRO A 88 8.23 -8.04 -6.23
C PRO A 88 9.62 -7.84 -6.83
N LEU A 89 10.36 -6.87 -6.28
CA LEU A 89 11.75 -6.65 -6.62
C LEU A 89 12.49 -7.94 -6.28
N GLN A 90 12.74 -8.79 -7.28
CA GLN A 90 13.65 -9.91 -7.16
C GLN A 90 15.02 -9.31 -6.82
N LYS A 91 15.36 -9.33 -5.53
CA LYS A 91 16.69 -8.96 -5.07
C LYS A 91 17.66 -9.98 -5.66
N ARG A 92 18.55 -9.49 -6.52
CA ARG A 92 19.71 -10.23 -7.04
C ARG A 92 20.70 -10.53 -5.93
#